data_AF-A0A9P8EEB7-F1
#
_entry.id   AF-A0A9P8EEB7-F1
#
_cell.length_a   1.000
_cell.length_b   1.000
_cell.length_c   1.000
_cell.angle_alpha   90.00
_cell.angle_beta   90.00
_cell.angle_gamma   90.00
#
_symmetry.space_group_name_H-M   'P 1'
#
loop_
_entity.id
_entity.type
_entity.pdbx_description
1 polymer ?
#
loop_
_entity_poly.entity_id
_entity_poly.type
_entity_poly.pdbx_seq_one_letter_code
_entity_poly.pdbx_strand_id
1 'polypeptide(L)'
;MANTIEIPVRTGTAFTLNKGQRLTVIDPKGVQVSDLVAFNRHDPDEVISNGRTLDYASRIYLTTGDPLYSNRSNVMLKIVADNSPGKHDFLLTPCSKDTFRIIYGDK
;
A
#
# COMPACT_ATOMS: atom_id res chain seq x y z
N MET A 1 1.50 -15.73 -18.96
CA MET A 1 1.12 -14.30 -18.91
C MET A 1 0.74 -13.99 -17.48
N ALA A 2 1.13 -12.84 -16.92
CA ALA A 2 0.65 -12.46 -15.59
C ALA A 2 -0.86 -12.25 -15.66
N ASN A 3 -1.61 -12.76 -14.67
CA ASN A 3 -3.06 -12.59 -14.62
C ASN A 3 -3.35 -11.18 -14.09
N THR A 4 -3.98 -10.33 -14.89
CA THR A 4 -4.40 -8.99 -14.46
C THR A 4 -5.76 -9.09 -13.77
N ILE A 5 -5.89 -8.47 -12.60
CA ILE A 5 -7.15 -8.36 -11.87
C ILE A 5 -7.56 -6.90 -11.88
N GLU A 6 -8.70 -6.59 -12.49
CA GLU A 6 -9.31 -5.26 -12.39
C GLU A 6 -10.09 -5.15 -11.08
N ILE A 7 -9.80 -4.11 -10.29
CA ILE A 7 -10.51 -3.81 -9.04
C ILE A 7 -11.60 -2.79 -9.37
N PRO A 8 -12.90 -3.12 -9.23
CA PRO A 8 -13.97 -2.18 -9.49
C PRO A 8 -13.89 -0.93 -8.62
N VAL A 9 -14.45 0.17 -9.11
CA VAL A 9 -14.51 1.44 -8.37
C VAL A 9 -15.11 1.25 -6.98
N ARG A 10 -14.49 1.87 -5.96
CA ARG A 10 -14.94 1.82 -4.56
C ARG A 10 -15.02 0.39 -3.98
N THR A 11 -14.18 -0.52 -4.46
CA THR A 11 -14.04 -1.87 -3.90
C THR A 11 -12.59 -2.16 -3.53
N GLY A 12 -12.37 -3.22 -2.74
CA GLY A 12 -11.06 -3.75 -2.43
C GLY A 12 -10.99 -5.23 -2.79
N THR A 13 -9.77 -5.72 -2.98
CA THR A 13 -9.51 -7.15 -3.19
C THR A 13 -8.29 -7.59 -2.39
N ALA A 14 -8.12 -8.90 -2.24
CA ALA A 14 -6.94 -9.49 -1.64
C ALA A 14 -6.42 -10.63 -2.52
N PHE A 15 -5.11 -10.81 -2.53
CA PHE A 15 -4.45 -11.89 -3.26
C PHE A 15 -3.22 -12.34 -2.49
N THR A 16 -2.80 -13.59 -2.70
CA THR A 16 -1.56 -14.10 -2.11
C THR A 16 -0.37 -13.71 -2.98
N LEU A 17 0.65 -13.13 -2.35
CA LEU A 17 1.94 -12.85 -2.99
C LEU A 17 3.02 -13.68 -2.28
N ASN A 18 3.53 -14.71 -2.95
CA ASN A 18 4.62 -15.51 -2.42
C ASN A 18 5.96 -14.76 -2.54
N LYS A 19 6.90 -15.09 -1.67
CA LYS A 19 8.26 -14.52 -1.70
C LYS A 19 8.88 -14.66 -3.10
N GLY A 20 9.43 -13.58 -3.62
CA GLY A 20 10.05 -13.51 -4.95
C GLY A 20 9.08 -13.21 -6.10
N GLN A 21 7.76 -13.29 -5.87
CA GLN A 21 6.79 -12.82 -6.85
C GLN A 21 6.71 -11.29 -6.87
N ARG A 22 6.17 -10.75 -7.96
CA ARG A 22 5.98 -9.31 -8.14
C ARG A 22 4.50 -9.00 -8.26
N LEU A 23 4.09 -7.92 -7.59
CA LEU A 23 2.82 -7.26 -7.77
C LEU A 23 3.06 -5.97 -8.55
N THR A 24 2.32 -5.77 -9.64
CA THR A 24 2.27 -4.50 -10.36
C THR A 24 0.92 -3.86 -10.10
N VAL A 25 0.91 -2.67 -9.50
CA VAL A 25 -0.28 -1.82 -9.39
C VAL A 25 -0.29 -0.89 -10.59
N ILE A 26 -1.41 -0.88 -11.33
CA ILE A 26 -1.56 -0.09 -12.56
C ILE A 26 -2.72 0.87 -12.32
N ASP A 27 -2.47 2.17 -12.52
CA ASP A 27 -3.54 3.14 -12.68
C ASP A 27 -3.79 3.34 -14.18
N PRO A 28 -4.80 2.67 -14.75
CA PRO A 28 -5.04 2.72 -16.20
C PRO A 28 -5.56 4.08 -16.69
N LYS A 29 -6.02 4.95 -15.78
CA LYS A 29 -6.63 6.26 -16.11
C LYS A 29 -5.86 7.45 -15.55
N GLY A 30 -4.85 7.22 -14.71
CA GLY A 30 -3.83 8.21 -14.31
C GLY A 30 -4.20 9.14 -13.15
N VAL A 31 -5.36 8.94 -12.51
CA VAL A 31 -5.87 9.81 -11.43
C VAL A 31 -6.39 9.05 -10.20
N GLN A 32 -6.30 7.73 -10.19
CA GLN A 32 -6.86 6.90 -9.12
C GLN A 32 -5.81 6.60 -8.05
N VAL A 33 -6.12 6.97 -6.81
CA VAL A 33 -5.34 6.53 -5.63
C VAL A 33 -5.85 5.19 -5.12
N SER A 34 -4.97 4.43 -4.46
CA SER A 34 -5.34 3.17 -3.80
C SER A 34 -4.66 3.08 -2.44
N ASP A 35 -5.39 2.59 -1.46
CA ASP A 35 -4.81 2.15 -0.20
C ASP A 35 -4.16 0.77 -0.41
N LEU A 36 -3.04 0.52 0.28
CA LEU A 36 -2.37 -0.77 0.28
C LEU A 36 -2.18 -1.25 1.72
N VAL A 37 -2.55 -2.50 1.95
CA VAL A 37 -2.27 -3.24 3.19
C VAL A 37 -1.60 -4.56 2.84
N ALA A 38 -0.70 -5.02 3.71
CA ALA A 38 -0.05 -6.32 3.56
C ALA A 38 0.07 -7.01 4.92
N PHE A 39 -0.09 -8.33 4.90
CA PHE A 39 -0.11 -9.21 6.07
C PHE A 39 0.80 -10.39 5.80
N ASN A 40 1.49 -10.89 6.83
CA ASN A 40 2.14 -12.18 6.74
C ASN A 40 1.07 -13.28 6.67
N ARG A 41 1.10 -14.09 5.61
CA ARG A 41 0.11 -15.16 5.37
C ARG A 41 0.03 -16.18 6.51
N HIS A 42 1.14 -16.40 7.22
CA HIS A 42 1.24 -17.38 8.30
C HIS A 42 1.09 -16.75 9.69
N ASP A 43 1.02 -15.42 9.77
CA ASP A 43 0.86 -14.66 11.00
C ASP A 43 0.16 -13.32 10.72
N PRO A 44 -1.17 -13.27 10.72
CA PRO A 44 -1.93 -12.05 10.41
C PRO A 44 -1.69 -10.88 11.38
N ASP A 45 -1.07 -11.11 12.54
CA ASP A 45 -0.68 -10.04 13.47
C ASP A 45 0.62 -9.34 13.04
N GLU A 46 1.36 -9.90 12.08
CA GLU A 46 2.44 -9.22 11.39
C GLU A 46 1.90 -8.48 10.15
N VAL A 47 1.81 -7.16 10.26
CA VAL A 47 1.18 -6.27 9.28
C VAL A 47 2.16 -5.20 8.82
N ILE A 48 1.97 -4.69 7.60
CA ILE A 48 2.74 -3.55 7.11
C ILE A 48 2.63 -2.34 8.07
N SER A 49 3.73 -1.65 8.28
CA SER A 49 3.84 -0.52 9.21
C SER A 49 4.39 0.70 8.49
N ASN A 50 3.51 1.71 8.34
CA ASN A 50 3.88 3.02 7.82
C ASN A 50 5.00 3.64 8.67
N GLY A 51 4.82 3.68 9.99
CA GLY A 51 5.78 4.31 10.92
C GLY A 51 7.17 3.68 10.84
N ARG A 52 7.28 2.35 10.90
CA ARG A 52 8.58 1.66 10.73
C ARG A 52 9.20 1.92 9.37
N THR A 53 8.37 1.95 8.32
CA THR A 53 8.84 2.22 6.97
C THR A 53 9.43 3.62 6.83
N LEU A 54 8.72 4.64 7.32
CA LEU A 54 9.17 6.02 7.27
C LEU A 54 10.42 6.26 8.15
N ASP A 55 10.44 5.67 9.34
CA ASP A 55 11.57 5.73 10.28
C ASP A 55 12.86 5.20 9.64
N TYR A 56 12.81 4.02 9.03
CA TYR A 56 13.99 3.40 8.43
C TYR A 56 14.35 3.92 7.04
N ALA A 57 13.38 4.44 6.28
CA ALA A 57 13.65 5.10 5.00
C ALA A 57 14.17 6.53 5.16
N SER A 58 14.01 7.13 6.35
CA SER A 58 14.34 8.53 6.68
C SER A 58 13.80 9.54 5.65
N ARG A 59 12.63 9.27 5.08
CA ARG A 59 11.95 10.13 4.10
C ARG A 59 10.46 9.86 4.07
N ILE A 60 9.70 10.83 3.57
CA ILE A 60 8.23 10.75 3.53
C ILE A 60 7.68 10.17 2.23
N TYR A 61 8.37 10.36 1.10
CA TYR A 61 7.96 9.82 -0.19
C TYR A 61 8.81 8.62 -0.54
N LEU A 62 8.17 7.47 -0.67
CA LEU A 62 8.81 6.20 -0.99
C LEU A 62 8.84 6.01 -2.50
N THR A 63 9.88 5.36 -3.01
CA THR A 63 10.03 5.07 -4.43
C THR A 63 10.91 3.84 -4.65
N THR A 64 11.30 3.60 -5.90
CA THR A 64 12.18 2.49 -6.31
C THR A 64 13.37 2.34 -5.38
N GLY A 65 13.56 1.11 -4.88
CA GLY A 65 14.63 0.75 -3.95
C GLY A 65 14.18 0.67 -2.49
N ASP A 66 13.09 1.34 -2.11
CA ASP A 66 12.70 1.43 -0.71
C ASP A 66 12.06 0.13 -0.20
N PRO A 67 12.50 -0.37 0.96
CA PRO A 67 11.85 -1.46 1.68
C PRO A 67 10.63 -0.97 2.45
N LEU A 68 9.55 -1.77 2.44
CA LEU A 68 8.37 -1.57 3.26
C LEU A 68 8.39 -2.58 4.40
N TYR A 69 8.30 -2.08 5.63
CA TYR A 69 8.51 -2.87 6.83
C TYR A 69 7.21 -3.26 7.51
N SER A 70 7.22 -4.38 8.23
CA SER A 70 6.16 -4.78 9.15
C SER A 70 6.22 -4.03 10.47
N ASN A 71 5.17 -4.16 11.28
CA ASN A 71 5.14 -3.75 12.69
C ASN A 71 6.21 -4.44 13.55
N ARG A 72 6.84 -5.51 13.06
CA ARG A 72 7.96 -6.23 13.69
C ARG A 72 9.32 -5.93 13.06
N SER A 73 9.40 -4.89 12.23
CA SER A 73 10.63 -4.44 11.57
C SER A 73 11.23 -5.46 10.57
N ASN A 74 10.44 -6.41 10.07
CA ASN A 74 10.84 -7.25 8.96
C ASN A 74 10.47 -6.60 7.63
N VAL A 75 11.32 -6.74 6.61
CA VAL A 75 10.97 -6.30 5.25
C VAL A 75 9.89 -7.22 4.68
N MET A 76 8.71 -6.67 4.39
CA MET A 76 7.60 -7.41 3.78
C MET A 76 7.62 -7.26 2.25
N LEU A 77 7.84 -6.04 1.77
CA LEU A 77 7.82 -5.70 0.36
C LEU A 77 9.00 -4.78 0.03
N LYS A 78 9.35 -4.70 -1.25
CA LYS A 78 10.30 -3.74 -1.78
C LYS A 78 9.71 -3.11 -3.03
N ILE A 79 9.78 -1.78 -3.14
CA ILE A 79 9.40 -1.09 -4.37
C ILE A 79 10.50 -1.35 -5.39
N VAL A 80 10.20 -2.10 -6.44
CA VAL A 80 11.18 -2.50 -7.46
C VAL A 80 11.16 -1.62 -8.70
N ALA A 81 10.07 -0.91 -8.92
CA ALA A 81 9.90 0.07 -10.00
C ALA A 81 8.78 1.03 -9.63
N ASP A 82 8.95 2.29 -10.01
CA ASP A 82 7.97 3.36 -9.88
C ASP A 82 8.07 4.23 -11.14
N ASN A 83 7.01 4.24 -11.94
CA ASN A 83 6.90 5.02 -13.18
C ASN A 83 5.93 6.21 -13.03
N SER A 84 5.56 6.53 -11.79
CA SER A 84 4.71 7.68 -11.46
C SER A 84 5.57 8.91 -11.10
N PRO A 85 4.95 10.08 -10.85
CA PRO A 85 5.65 11.25 -10.30
C PRO A 85 6.25 11.06 -8.88
N GLY A 86 6.10 9.89 -8.25
CA GLY A 86 6.83 9.51 -7.02
C GLY A 86 6.29 10.10 -5.72
N LYS A 87 4.99 10.46 -5.65
CA LYS A 87 4.35 11.06 -4.46
C LYS A 87 3.38 10.10 -3.78
N HIS A 88 3.85 8.90 -3.46
CA HIS A 88 3.06 7.92 -2.71
C HIS A 88 2.97 8.35 -1.25
N ASP A 89 1.77 8.68 -0.78
CA ASP A 89 1.53 8.98 0.62
C ASP A 89 1.56 7.70 1.46
N PHE A 90 2.19 7.80 2.62
CA PHE A 90 2.13 6.75 3.63
C PHE A 90 1.93 7.34 5.04
N LEU A 91 1.37 8.54 5.13
CA LEU A 91 1.13 9.25 6.39
C LEU A 91 -0.31 9.11 6.85
N LEU A 92 -1.27 9.11 5.93
CA LEU A 92 -2.69 9.12 6.25
C LEU A 92 -3.24 7.72 6.45
N THR A 93 -4.23 7.62 7.34
CA THR A 93 -5.02 6.40 7.50
C THR A 93 -5.97 6.23 6.31
N PRO A 94 -6.32 4.97 5.95
CA PRO A 94 -7.39 4.70 5.00
C PRO A 94 -8.67 5.47 5.34
N CYS A 95 -9.43 5.85 4.31
CA CYS A 95 -10.71 6.51 4.52
C CYS A 95 -11.68 5.62 5.32
N SER A 96 -12.52 6.23 6.13
CA SER A 96 -13.52 5.53 6.95
C SER A 96 -14.83 6.33 6.98
N LYS A 97 -15.93 5.68 7.36
CA LYS A 97 -17.20 6.40 7.59
C LYS A 97 -17.04 7.55 8.59
N ASP A 98 -16.19 7.36 9.60
CA ASP A 98 -15.87 8.41 10.56
C ASP A 98 -15.07 9.55 9.93
N THR A 99 -14.11 9.27 9.04
CA THR A 99 -13.42 10.30 8.25
C THR A 99 -14.42 11.16 7.50
N PHE A 100 -15.40 10.52 6.83
CA PHE A 100 -16.43 11.22 6.08
C PHE A 100 -17.35 12.06 6.96
N ARG A 101 -17.80 11.50 8.08
CA ARG A 101 -18.62 12.22 9.08
C ARG A 101 -17.88 13.41 9.70
N ILE A 102 -16.60 13.23 10.07
CA ILE A 102 -15.81 14.23 10.82
C ILE A 102 -15.35 15.38 9.89
N ILE A 103 -14.85 15.06 8.69
CA ILE A 103 -14.18 16.04 7.83
C ILE A 103 -15.12 16.64 6.79
N TYR A 104 -16.09 15.85 6.29
CA TYR A 104 -16.99 16.28 5.22
C TYR A 104 -18.44 16.50 5.69
N GLY A 105 -18.78 16.11 6.91
CA GLY A 105 -20.12 16.28 7.47
C GLY A 105 -21.16 15.30 6.91
N ASP A 106 -20.72 14.17 6.37
CA ASP A 106 -21.61 13.11 5.89
C ASP A 106 -22.47 12.56 7.04
N LYS A 107 -23.73 12.21 6.72
CA LYS A 107 -24.72 11.67 7.67
C LYS A 107 -24.74 10.15 7.70
#